data_AF-A0A945LHL9-F1
#
_entry.id   AF-A0A945LHL9-F1
#
_cell.length_a   1.000
_cell.length_b   1.000
_cell.length_c   1.000
_cell.angle_alpha   90.00
_cell.angle_beta   90.00
_cell.angle_gamma   90.00
#
_symmetry.space_group_name_H-M   'P 1'
#
loop_
_entity.id
_entity.type
_entity.pdbx_description
1 polymer ?
#
loop_
_entity_poly.entity_id
_entity_poly.type
_entity_poly.pdbx_seq_one_letter_code
_entity_poly.pdbx_strand_id
1 'polypeptide(L)'
;MRTTLAILAQDYVIIQDQRSPHEVVMVFWITPQLVGKQPSAEKAKQILTDHALVGVVHAKFDTQGRTNFEKANAPSLKTLAGRQIKQLTSESISPAAQGVVTVFQQIFTKTLGPMGQGTKWYVYDGKPISSCGNGGFFVKFASVEYDYKTPIPGCPKAK
;
A
#
# COMPACT_ATOMS: atom_id res chain seq x y z
N MET A 1 -11.11 -16.26 21.47
CA MET A 1 -9.94 -15.44 21.13
C MET A 1 -9.34 -15.94 19.82
N ARG A 2 -9.60 -15.22 18.71
CA ARG A 2 -8.94 -15.36 17.40
C ARG A 2 -8.58 -13.94 16.96
N THR A 3 -7.53 -13.38 17.52
CA THR A 3 -6.99 -12.08 17.08
C THR A 3 -6.12 -12.40 15.87
N THR A 4 -6.82 -12.67 14.76
CA THR A 4 -6.34 -13.44 13.61
C THR A 4 -5.30 -12.64 12.84
N LEU A 5 -4.26 -13.31 12.35
CA LEU A 5 -3.13 -12.85 11.51
C LEU A 5 -3.37 -11.66 10.54
N ALA A 6 -4.62 -11.38 10.15
CA ALA A 6 -5.02 -10.21 9.39
C ALA A 6 -4.69 -8.87 10.07
N ILE A 7 -4.79 -8.76 11.40
CA ILE A 7 -4.41 -7.52 12.12
C ILE A 7 -2.88 -7.30 12.05
N LEU A 8 -2.09 -8.37 12.22
CA LEU A 8 -0.64 -8.30 12.03
C LEU A 8 -0.29 -8.01 10.56
N ALA A 9 -0.98 -8.60 9.58
CA ALA A 9 -0.76 -8.28 8.17
C ALA A 9 -1.07 -6.82 7.85
N GLN A 10 -2.08 -6.23 8.50
CA GLN A 10 -2.38 -4.80 8.42
C GLN A 10 -1.26 -3.95 9.02
N ASP A 11 -0.70 -4.31 10.18
CA ASP A 11 0.42 -3.56 10.77
C ASP A 11 1.68 -3.61 9.89
N TYR A 12 1.91 -4.70 9.15
CA TYR A 12 3.10 -4.86 8.30
C TYR A 12 3.03 -4.11 6.96
N VAL A 13 1.82 -3.79 6.49
CA VAL A 13 1.63 -3.10 5.22
C VAL A 13 1.43 -1.59 5.36
N ILE A 14 1.34 -1.09 6.59
CA ILE A 14 1.15 0.32 6.89
C ILE A 14 2.35 0.82 7.69
N ILE A 15 3.11 1.73 7.12
CA ILE A 15 4.22 2.40 7.80
C ILE A 15 3.77 3.82 8.10
N GLN A 16 3.71 4.19 9.38
CA GLN A 16 3.47 5.54 9.83
C GLN A 16 4.78 6.17 10.29
N ASP A 17 5.17 7.25 9.64
CA ASP A 17 6.36 8.06 9.88
C ASP A 17 5.95 9.42 10.43
N GLN A 18 6.04 9.58 11.75
CA GLN A 18 5.78 10.84 12.44
C GLN A 18 7.05 11.68 12.46
N ARG A 19 7.14 12.66 11.55
CA ARG A 19 8.34 13.49 11.37
C ARG A 19 8.44 14.64 12.38
N SER A 20 7.28 15.14 12.81
CA SER A 20 7.14 16.15 13.87
C SER A 20 5.74 16.04 14.49
N PRO A 21 5.42 16.72 15.60
CA PRO A 21 4.05 16.74 16.14
C PRO A 21 2.96 17.20 15.14
N HIS A 22 3.37 17.88 14.08
CA HIS A 22 2.50 18.47 13.07
C HIS A 22 2.72 17.90 11.67
N GLU A 23 3.45 16.80 11.51
CA GLU A 23 3.69 16.18 10.20
C GLU A 23 3.73 14.65 10.31
N VAL A 24 2.93 13.99 9.47
CA VAL A 24 2.89 12.54 9.35
C VAL A 24 2.94 12.13 7.88
N VAL A 25 3.74 11.10 7.61
CA VAL A 25 3.72 10.36 6.34
C VAL A 25 3.21 8.97 6.62
N MET A 26 2.26 8.49 5.84
CA MET A 26 1.81 7.10 5.88
C MET A 26 2.06 6.46 4.51
N VAL A 27 2.68 5.29 4.51
CA VAL A 27 2.94 4.51 3.30
C VAL A 27 2.24 3.16 3.44
N PHE A 28 1.46 2.81 2.43
CA PHE A 28 0.59 1.63 2.42
C PHE A 28 0.98 0.70 1.28
N TRP A 29 0.99 -0.60 1.52
CA TRP A 29 1.08 -1.61 0.46
C TRP A 29 -0.12 -2.57 0.50
N ILE A 30 -1.01 -2.50 -0.46
CA ILE A 30 -2.16 -3.39 -0.49
C ILE A 30 -1.77 -4.73 -1.09
N THR A 31 -1.90 -5.80 -0.30
CA THR A 31 -1.50 -7.15 -0.68
C THR A 31 -2.74 -8.05 -0.86
N PRO A 32 -2.64 -9.11 -1.67
CA PRO A 32 -3.75 -10.07 -1.84
C PRO A 32 -4.25 -10.69 -0.53
N GLN A 33 -3.39 -10.78 0.50
CA GLN A 33 -3.69 -11.39 1.79
C GLN A 33 -4.63 -10.53 2.65
N LEU A 34 -4.75 -9.24 2.34
CA LEU A 34 -5.72 -8.33 2.98
C LEU A 34 -7.13 -8.49 2.39
N VAL A 35 -7.25 -9.10 1.22
CA VAL A 35 -8.54 -9.31 0.55
C VAL A 35 -9.22 -10.54 1.16
N GLY A 36 -10.53 -10.42 1.40
CA GLY A 36 -11.35 -11.50 1.97
C GLY A 36 -11.34 -12.80 1.16
N LYS A 37 -11.88 -13.86 1.76
CA LYS A 37 -11.85 -15.23 1.20
C LYS A 37 -13.03 -15.59 0.30
N GLN A 38 -13.96 -14.66 0.07
CA GLN A 38 -15.12 -14.89 -0.78
C GLN A 38 -14.72 -15.11 -2.24
N PRO A 39 -15.46 -15.93 -3.03
CA PRO A 39 -15.13 -16.19 -4.43
C PRO A 39 -15.03 -14.93 -5.30
N SER A 40 -15.84 -13.91 -5.00
CA SER A 40 -15.80 -12.63 -5.70
C SER A 40 -14.50 -11.84 -5.48
N ALA A 41 -13.69 -12.20 -4.48
CA ALA A 41 -12.42 -11.56 -4.17
C ALA A 41 -11.24 -12.10 -5.00
N GLU A 42 -11.37 -13.25 -5.67
CA GLU A 42 -10.28 -13.88 -6.41
C GLU A 42 -9.73 -12.97 -7.51
N LYS A 43 -10.61 -12.23 -8.19
CA LYS A 43 -10.17 -11.29 -9.24
C LYS A 43 -9.34 -10.14 -8.65
N ALA A 44 -9.73 -9.61 -7.49
CA ALA A 44 -8.99 -8.55 -6.82
C ALA A 44 -7.62 -9.06 -6.33
N LYS A 45 -7.55 -10.27 -5.79
CA LYS A 45 -6.29 -10.90 -5.38
C LYS A 45 -5.35 -11.09 -6.57
N GLN A 46 -5.86 -11.56 -7.70
CA GLN A 46 -5.06 -11.68 -8.92
C GLN A 46 -4.53 -10.31 -9.36
N ILE A 47 -5.38 -9.28 -9.40
CA ILE A 47 -4.96 -7.92 -9.76
C ILE A 47 -3.84 -7.42 -8.84
N LEU A 48 -3.97 -7.60 -7.53
CA LEU A 48 -2.95 -7.22 -6.53
C LEU A 48 -1.70 -8.12 -6.55
N THR A 49 -1.73 -9.23 -7.26
CA THR A 49 -0.56 -10.08 -7.52
C THR A 49 0.17 -9.59 -8.77
N ASP A 50 -0.58 -9.27 -9.83
CA ASP A 50 -0.03 -8.73 -11.07
C ASP A 50 0.45 -7.28 -10.91
N HIS A 51 -0.11 -6.53 -9.95
CA HIS A 51 0.16 -5.12 -9.71
C HIS A 51 0.44 -4.87 -8.23
N ALA A 52 1.53 -4.16 -7.93
CA ALA A 52 1.76 -3.66 -6.58
C ALA A 52 1.02 -2.32 -6.41
N LEU A 53 0.05 -2.28 -5.49
CA LEU A 53 -0.72 -1.08 -5.17
C LEU A 53 -0.14 -0.42 -3.91
N VAL A 54 0.44 0.77 -4.08
CA VAL A 54 1.04 1.55 -2.98
C VAL A 54 0.24 2.82 -2.75
N GLY A 55 -0.15 3.06 -1.51
CA GLY A 55 -0.80 4.29 -1.07
C GLY A 55 0.20 5.18 -0.35
N VAL A 56 0.09 6.50 -0.50
CA VAL A 56 0.83 7.45 0.32
C VAL A 56 -0.08 8.57 0.80
N VAL A 57 0.04 8.90 2.08
CA VAL A 57 -0.48 10.14 2.67
C VAL A 57 0.70 10.95 3.17
N HIS A 58 0.76 12.22 2.81
CA HIS A 58 1.69 13.18 3.43
C HIS A 58 0.86 14.33 3.97
N ALA A 59 0.70 14.37 5.28
CA ALA A 59 -0.19 15.28 5.96
C ALA A 59 0.58 16.18 6.93
N LYS A 60 0.19 17.44 6.96
CA LYS A 60 0.59 18.41 7.98
C LYS A 60 -0.63 18.89 8.75
N PHE A 61 -0.46 19.12 10.04
CA PHE A 61 -1.50 19.59 10.94
C PHE A 61 -1.20 21.04 11.32
N ASP A 62 -2.16 21.94 11.15
CA ASP A 62 -2.01 23.29 11.68
C ASP A 62 -2.26 23.33 13.20
N THR A 63 -2.13 24.51 13.80
CA THR A 63 -2.33 24.71 15.24
C THR A 63 -3.78 24.48 15.69
N GLN A 64 -4.73 24.40 14.76
CA GLN A 64 -6.14 24.10 15.00
C GLN A 64 -6.46 22.61 14.75
N GLY A 65 -5.45 21.79 14.44
CA GLY A 65 -5.60 20.37 14.14
C GLY A 65 -6.20 20.09 12.76
N ARG A 66 -6.28 21.10 11.86
CA ARG A 66 -6.76 20.88 10.49
C ARG A 66 -5.67 20.22 9.65
N THR A 67 -6.05 19.19 8.92
CA THR A 67 -5.15 18.43 8.05
C THR A 67 -4.98 19.10 6.70
N ASN A 68 -3.75 19.37 6.31
CA ASN A 68 -3.35 19.81 4.98
C ASN A 68 -2.54 18.71 4.30
N PHE A 69 -2.97 18.27 3.13
CA PHE A 69 -2.27 17.22 2.38
C PHE A 69 -1.27 17.83 1.40
N GLU A 70 -0.01 17.45 1.55
CA GLU A 70 1.07 17.91 0.68
C GLU A 70 0.96 17.27 -0.71
N LYS A 71 1.24 18.07 -1.74
CA LYS A 71 1.38 17.54 -3.10
C LYS A 71 2.74 16.86 -3.21
N ALA A 72 2.75 15.54 -3.03
CA ALA A 72 3.96 14.76 -3.22
C ALA A 72 4.03 14.08 -4.60
N ASN A 73 5.26 13.90 -5.06
CA ASN A 73 5.59 13.07 -6.23
C ASN A 73 5.27 11.60 -5.93
N ALA A 74 5.04 10.83 -7.00
CA ALA A 74 4.86 9.39 -6.87
C ALA A 74 6.11 8.76 -6.23
N PRO A 75 5.94 7.77 -5.33
CA PRO A 75 7.08 7.07 -4.77
C PRO A 75 7.82 6.27 -5.84
N SER A 76 9.11 6.03 -5.63
CA SER A 76 9.87 5.06 -6.45
C SER A 76 9.99 3.74 -5.71
N LEU A 77 9.87 2.62 -6.43
CA LEU A 77 9.98 1.28 -5.87
C LEU A 77 11.19 0.56 -6.43
N LYS A 78 11.89 -0.19 -5.58
CA LYS A 78 12.96 -1.10 -6.00
C LYS A 78 12.92 -2.40 -5.20
N THR A 79 13.30 -3.52 -5.82
CA THR A 79 13.47 -4.78 -5.10
C THR A 79 14.70 -4.72 -4.18
N LEU A 80 14.85 -5.69 -3.28
CA LEU A 80 16.07 -5.80 -2.45
C LEU A 80 17.36 -5.92 -3.27
N ALA A 81 17.28 -6.49 -4.47
CA ALA A 81 18.40 -6.59 -5.40
C ALA A 81 18.70 -5.28 -6.16
N GLY A 82 18.01 -4.18 -5.84
CA GLY A 82 18.21 -2.86 -6.45
C GLY A 82 17.51 -2.66 -7.79
N ARG A 83 16.73 -3.64 -8.28
CA ARG A 83 15.97 -3.49 -9.53
C ARG A 83 14.81 -2.52 -9.32
N GLN A 84 14.78 -1.44 -10.10
CA GLN A 84 13.66 -0.50 -10.12
C GLN A 84 12.39 -1.19 -10.63
N ILE A 85 11.27 -0.89 -9.99
CA ILE A 85 9.95 -1.42 -10.32
C ILE A 85 9.18 -0.32 -11.06
N LYS A 86 8.67 -0.67 -12.24
CA LYS A 86 8.01 0.27 -13.13
C LYS A 86 6.68 0.73 -12.54
N GLN A 87 6.51 2.04 -12.39
CA GLN A 87 5.20 2.63 -12.15
C GLN A 87 4.35 2.56 -13.42
N LEU A 88 3.07 2.23 -13.25
CA LEU A 88 2.08 2.13 -14.31
C LEU A 88 1.17 3.37 -14.26
N THR A 89 0.85 3.90 -15.44
CA THR A 89 -0.11 5.00 -15.58
C THR A 89 -1.53 4.46 -15.66
N SER A 90 -2.53 5.33 -15.51
CA SER A 90 -3.93 4.98 -15.68
C SER A 90 -4.24 4.41 -17.07
N GLU A 91 -3.53 4.84 -18.13
CA GLU A 91 -3.72 4.27 -19.47
C GLU A 91 -3.08 2.87 -19.62
N SER A 92 -2.13 2.53 -18.74
CA SER A 92 -1.38 1.28 -18.79
C SER A 92 -2.04 0.14 -18.01
N ILE A 93 -3.10 0.41 -17.25
CA ILE A 93 -3.78 -0.57 -16.40
C ILE A 93 -5.19 -0.88 -16.93
N SER A 94 -5.65 -2.10 -16.72
CA SER A 94 -7.01 -2.49 -17.14
C SER A 94 -8.09 -1.76 -16.34
N PRO A 95 -9.32 -1.61 -16.89
CA PRO A 95 -10.46 -1.06 -16.13
C PRO A 95 -10.73 -1.81 -14.83
N ALA A 96 -10.50 -3.13 -14.80
CA ALA A 96 -10.65 -3.94 -13.60
C ALA A 96 -9.62 -3.55 -12.52
N ALA A 97 -8.36 -3.31 -12.91
CA ALA A 97 -7.32 -2.85 -11.99
C ALA A 97 -7.64 -1.45 -11.44
N GLN A 98 -8.09 -0.53 -12.31
CA GLN A 98 -8.56 0.78 -11.88
C GLN A 98 -9.75 0.67 -10.92
N GLY A 99 -10.67 -0.26 -11.14
CA GLY A 99 -11.78 -0.55 -10.23
C GLY A 99 -11.32 -0.96 -8.83
N VAL A 100 -10.27 -1.81 -8.74
CA VAL A 100 -9.68 -2.20 -7.45
C VAL A 100 -9.09 -0.99 -6.73
N VAL A 101 -8.36 -0.11 -7.43
CA VAL A 101 -7.83 1.14 -6.85
C VAL A 101 -8.95 1.99 -6.27
N THR A 102 -10.04 2.18 -7.02
CA THR A 102 -11.21 2.95 -6.57
C THR A 102 -11.86 2.34 -5.32
N VAL A 103 -12.00 1.01 -5.25
CA VAL A 103 -12.55 0.33 -4.07
C VAL A 103 -11.66 0.57 -2.85
N PHE A 104 -10.34 0.44 -2.98
CA PHE A 104 -9.44 0.72 -1.86
C PHE A 104 -9.45 2.20 -1.46
N GLN A 105 -9.53 3.13 -2.40
CA GLN A 105 -9.73 4.54 -2.09
C GLN A 105 -11.00 4.77 -1.26
N GLN A 106 -12.12 4.14 -1.64
CA GLN A 106 -13.39 4.27 -0.90
C GLN A 106 -13.29 3.66 0.50
N ILE A 107 -12.67 2.49 0.65
CA ILE A 107 -12.44 1.86 1.95
C ILE A 107 -11.62 2.79 2.84
N PHE A 108 -10.51 3.30 2.34
CA PHE A 108 -9.62 4.18 3.11
C PHE A 108 -10.30 5.50 3.48
N THR A 109 -11.00 6.15 2.55
CA THR A 109 -11.80 7.34 2.83
C THR A 109 -12.82 7.09 3.94
N LYS A 110 -13.50 5.93 3.92
CA LYS A 110 -14.50 5.57 4.93
C LYS A 110 -13.88 5.26 6.29
N THR A 111 -12.74 4.57 6.31
CA THR A 111 -12.11 4.07 7.54
C THR A 111 -11.22 5.12 8.22
N LEU A 112 -10.49 5.92 7.46
CA LEU A 112 -9.50 6.89 7.96
C LEU A 112 -9.99 8.36 7.87
N GLY A 113 -11.21 8.58 7.38
CA GLY A 113 -11.79 9.92 7.25
C GLY A 113 -10.90 10.83 6.38
N PRO A 114 -10.52 12.03 6.86
CA PRO A 114 -9.67 12.95 6.11
C PRO A 114 -8.37 12.32 5.60
N MET A 115 -7.67 11.53 6.42
CA MET A 115 -6.40 10.90 6.02
C MET A 115 -6.60 9.92 4.84
N GLY A 116 -7.73 9.22 4.82
CA GLY A 116 -8.12 8.36 3.71
C GLY A 116 -8.40 9.16 2.44
N GLN A 117 -9.09 10.30 2.56
CA GLN A 117 -9.32 11.21 1.42
C GLN A 117 -8.02 11.78 0.85
N GLY A 118 -7.05 12.07 1.72
CA GLY A 118 -5.72 12.54 1.33
C GLY A 118 -4.79 11.46 0.80
N THR A 119 -5.20 10.18 0.81
CA THR A 119 -4.40 9.07 0.30
C THR A 119 -4.32 9.16 -1.22
N LYS A 120 -3.10 9.07 -1.76
CA LYS A 120 -2.86 8.92 -3.19
C LYS A 120 -2.40 7.49 -3.48
N TRP A 121 -3.06 6.84 -4.43
CA TRP A 121 -2.73 5.49 -4.86
C TRP A 121 -1.89 5.49 -6.11
N TYR A 122 -0.90 4.60 -6.14
CA TYR A 122 0.04 4.41 -7.22
C TYR A 122 0.13 2.93 -7.55
N VAL A 123 0.12 2.60 -8.83
CA VAL A 123 0.15 1.23 -9.32
C VAL A 123 1.52 0.95 -9.95
N TYR A 124 2.10 -0.19 -9.64
CA TYR A 124 3.39 -0.63 -10.15
C TYR A 124 3.29 -2.06 -10.72
N ASP A 125 4.23 -2.44 -11.59
CA ASP A 125 4.39 -3.83 -12.01
C ASP A 125 4.65 -4.72 -10.78
N GLY A 126 3.71 -5.62 -10.47
CA GLY A 126 3.77 -6.47 -9.29
C GLY A 126 4.68 -7.68 -9.46
N LYS A 127 4.98 -8.09 -10.69
CA LYS A 127 5.73 -9.35 -10.97
C LYS A 127 7.06 -9.49 -10.22
N PRO A 128 7.85 -8.44 -9.98
CA PRO A 128 9.10 -8.53 -9.22
C PRO A 128 8.92 -8.71 -7.70
N ILE A 129 7.71 -8.57 -7.16
CA ILE A 129 7.41 -8.66 -5.73
C ILE A 129 6.42 -9.80 -5.50
N SER A 130 6.72 -10.68 -4.55
CA SER A 130 5.76 -11.67 -4.08
C SER A 130 5.51 -11.46 -2.60
N SER A 131 4.27 -11.12 -2.22
CA SER A 131 3.91 -10.91 -0.82
C SER A 131 4.10 -12.15 0.06
N CYS A 132 4.06 -13.34 -0.53
CA CYS A 132 4.31 -14.62 0.15
C CYS A 132 5.62 -15.30 -0.24
N GLY A 133 6.41 -14.68 -1.11
CA GLY A 133 7.77 -15.14 -1.42
C GLY A 133 8.78 -14.60 -0.43
N ASN A 134 9.98 -15.18 -0.41
CA ASN A 134 11.10 -14.63 0.34
C ASN A 134 11.62 -13.38 -0.37
N GLY A 135 11.87 -12.31 0.38
CA GLY A 135 12.48 -11.10 -0.15
C GLY A 135 11.85 -9.83 0.42
N GLY A 136 11.50 -8.92 -0.48
CA GLY A 136 10.96 -7.62 -0.13
C GLY A 136 11.22 -6.57 -1.20
N PHE A 137 10.85 -5.34 -0.88
CA PHE A 137 11.11 -4.17 -1.70
C PHE A 137 11.18 -2.93 -0.83
N PHE A 138 11.67 -1.85 -1.42
CA PHE A 138 11.75 -0.54 -0.82
C PHE A 138 10.79 0.40 -1.52
N VAL A 139 10.11 1.24 -0.74
CA VAL A 139 9.37 2.40 -1.22
C VAL A 139 10.15 3.65 -0.82
N LYS A 140 10.66 4.40 -1.79
CA LYS A 140 11.33 5.68 -1.53
C LYS A 140 10.36 6.82 -1.78
N PHE A 141 10.11 7.61 -0.73
CA PHE A 141 9.20 8.74 -0.74
C PHE A 141 9.73 9.88 0.14
N ALA A 142 9.68 11.12 -0.36
CA ALA A 142 10.17 12.31 0.35
C ALA A 142 11.54 12.11 1.02
N SER A 143 12.50 11.57 0.25
CA SER A 143 13.88 11.23 0.64
C SER A 143 14.05 10.14 1.70
N VAL A 144 12.96 9.56 2.19
CA VAL A 144 12.98 8.42 3.12
C VAL A 144 12.73 7.14 2.33
N GLU A 145 13.43 6.07 2.71
CA GLU A 145 13.27 4.74 2.14
C GLU A 145 12.62 3.83 3.18
N TYR A 146 11.46 3.28 2.84
CA TYR A 146 10.65 2.41 3.69
C TYR A 146 10.78 0.97 3.20
N ASP A 147 11.16 0.04 4.08
CA ASP A 147 11.37 -1.37 3.73
C ASP A 147 10.14 -2.23 4.02
N TYR A 148 9.74 -3.03 3.03
CA TYR A 148 8.73 -4.07 3.18
C TYR A 148 9.38 -5.42 2.99
N LYS A 149 9.36 -6.25 4.04
CA LYS A 149 9.88 -7.62 4.01
C LYS A 149 8.78 -8.61 3.70
N THR A 150 9.13 -9.65 2.96
CA THR A 150 8.24 -10.76 2.61
C THR A 150 8.87 -12.09 3.06
N PRO A 151 8.07 -13.11 3.44
CA PRO A 151 6.61 -13.15 3.36
C PRO A 151 5.93 -12.30 4.43
N ILE A 152 4.82 -11.65 4.06
CA ILE A 152 3.99 -10.93 5.03
C ILE A 152 3.21 -11.91 5.92
N PRO A 153 2.76 -11.49 7.12
CA PRO A 153 1.86 -12.30 7.93
C PRO A 153 0.60 -12.71 7.15
N GLY A 154 0.11 -13.94 7.39
CA GLY A 154 -1.09 -14.47 6.73
C GLY A 154 -0.85 -15.22 5.43
N CYS A 155 0.39 -15.26 4.93
CA CYS A 155 0.78 -16.16 3.86
C CYS A 155 0.64 -17.64 4.25
N PRO A 156 0.30 -18.53 3.30
CA PRO A 156 0.30 -19.97 3.56
C PRO A 156 1.67 -20.40 4.07
N LYS A 157 1.71 -21.18 5.16
CA LYS A 157 2.95 -21.83 5.57
C LYS A 157 3.33 -22.82 4.47
N ALA A 158 4.58 -22.79 4.01
CA ALA A 158 5.11 -23.84 3.15
C ALA A 158 4.87 -25.18 3.84
N LYS A 159 4.32 -26.14 3.09
CA LYS A 159 4.25 -27.53 3.53
C LYS A 159 5.64 -28.14 3.55
#